data_AF-A0A1S7SB30-F1
#
_entry.id   AF-A0A1S7SB30-F1
#
_cell.length_a   1.000
_cell.length_b   1.000
_cell.length_c   1.000
_cell.angle_alpha   90.00
_cell.angle_beta   90.00
_cell.angle_gamma   90.00
#
_symmetry.space_group_name_H-M   'P 1'
#
loop_
_entity.id
_entity.type
_entity.pdbx_description
1 polymer ?
#
loop_
_entity_poly.entity_id
_entity_poly.type
_entity_poly.pdbx_seq_one_letter_code
_entity_poly.pdbx_strand_id
1 'polypeptide(L)'
;MPDRKNKRKRTAEDDDRIGSGTKAAKRAQPKDQLGSLPTELFQRVLGEVALAEDDRQSVRSLAAVEMLSQAYQAKLLGSPAQRYRVSMTEAHEAAKEIYGLLPGGGESGEAAATMDDVPATAYVRALGPGLRYLSSGEQANFVEFVLQVEDGSEKAYALDELALHSGDLNENKRSRLLESAISLLQDTTGMVRLRAGKAIARLHGHLSPEGKARVADIRTYDPNAAEMIDGEIDALERMGSPTVAYSSRQASYDGGQPTLMDRLTIAGCDLQAKQDQVAMARKSLENSMDETNQGAEARRNLRNSVRERSGRA
;
A
#
# COMPACT_ATOMS: atom_id res chain seq x y z
N MET A 1 -37.06 11.62 43.34
CA MET A 1 -37.46 10.21 43.16
C MET A 1 -36.20 9.35 43.23
N PRO A 2 -36.18 8.25 44.01
CA PRO A 2 -35.10 7.98 44.95
C PRO A 2 -34.04 6.96 44.50
N ASP A 3 -32.82 7.25 44.95
CA ASP A 3 -31.80 6.40 45.60
C ASP A 3 -32.01 4.87 45.59
N ARG A 4 -31.10 4.12 44.94
CA ARG A 4 -30.87 2.68 45.21
C ARG A 4 -29.37 2.34 45.23
N LYS A 5 -28.77 2.63 46.38
CA LYS A 5 -27.54 2.02 46.88
C LYS A 5 -27.75 0.52 47.09
N ASN A 6 -27.05 -0.32 46.34
CA ASN A 6 -26.95 -1.76 46.61
C ASN A 6 -25.61 -2.08 47.31
N LYS A 7 -25.60 -1.95 48.64
CA LYS A 7 -24.58 -2.53 49.51
C LYS A 7 -24.81 -4.04 49.60
N ARG A 8 -24.01 -4.85 48.92
CA ARG A 8 -23.89 -6.28 49.22
C ARG A 8 -22.69 -6.52 50.12
N LYS A 9 -23.00 -6.67 51.41
CA LYS A 9 -22.17 -7.26 52.45
C LYS A 9 -21.91 -8.72 52.05
N ARG A 10 -20.65 -9.10 51.78
CA ARG A 10 -20.23 -10.49 51.72
C ARG A 10 -19.35 -10.77 52.93
N THR A 11 -19.82 -11.73 53.69
CA THR A 11 -19.24 -12.30 54.90
C THR A 11 -17.92 -12.98 54.58
N ALA A 12 -16.92 -12.67 55.40
CA ALA A 12 -15.77 -13.52 55.63
C ALA A 12 -16.23 -14.66 56.52
N GLU A 13 -15.99 -15.90 56.12
CA GLU A 13 -15.64 -17.05 56.97
C GLU A 13 -15.63 -18.31 56.12
N ASP A 14 -14.64 -19.17 56.43
CA ASP A 14 -14.52 -20.59 56.07
C ASP A 14 -14.22 -20.96 54.61
N ASP A 15 -12.93 -21.16 54.33
CA ASP A 15 -12.47 -22.48 53.87
C ASP A 15 -10.93 -22.58 53.97
N ASP A 16 -10.47 -22.77 55.21
CA ASP A 16 -9.19 -23.41 55.50
C ASP A 16 -9.36 -24.92 55.31
N ARG A 17 -8.69 -25.49 54.28
CA ARG A 17 -8.11 -26.85 54.19
C ARG A 17 -8.29 -27.47 52.80
N ILE A 18 -7.17 -27.66 52.11
CA ILE A 18 -6.58 -28.98 51.78
C ILE A 18 -5.42 -28.71 50.80
N GLY A 19 -4.23 -29.13 51.21
CA GLY A 19 -3.02 -29.02 50.41
C GLY A 19 -3.09 -29.89 49.14
N SER A 20 -2.52 -29.34 48.07
CA SER A 20 -1.93 -30.12 46.99
C SER A 20 -0.82 -29.27 46.39
N GLY A 21 0.42 -29.61 46.75
CA GLY A 21 1.61 -29.00 46.20
C GLY A 21 1.80 -29.39 44.74
N THR A 22 0.98 -28.83 43.84
CA THR A 22 1.39 -28.70 42.45
C THR A 22 2.34 -27.51 42.38
N LYS A 23 3.65 -27.79 42.34
CA LYS A 23 4.66 -26.81 41.92
C LYS A 23 4.11 -26.12 40.68
N ALA A 24 3.66 -24.88 40.81
CA ALA A 24 3.18 -24.08 39.71
C ALA A 24 4.34 -24.00 38.73
N ALA A 25 4.31 -24.83 37.70
CA ALA A 25 5.23 -24.73 36.59
C ALA A 25 5.05 -23.30 36.10
N LYS A 26 6.05 -22.47 36.39
CA LYS A 26 6.10 -21.05 36.06
C LYS A 26 5.88 -20.99 34.56
N ARG A 27 4.63 -20.76 34.16
CA ARG A 27 4.18 -20.88 32.77
C ARG A 27 4.91 -19.76 32.06
N ALA A 28 5.99 -20.12 31.37
CA ALA A 28 6.85 -19.16 30.70
C ALA A 28 5.94 -18.25 29.86
N GLN A 29 6.06 -16.95 30.08
CA GLN A 29 5.27 -15.98 29.34
C GLN A 29 5.53 -16.23 27.84
N PRO A 30 4.50 -16.23 26.98
CA PRO A 30 4.65 -16.51 25.55
C PRO A 30 5.75 -15.67 24.87
N LYS A 31 6.03 -14.48 25.42
CA LYS A 31 7.07 -13.55 24.97
C LYS A 31 8.49 -14.12 25.10
N ASP A 32 8.75 -15.00 26.07
CA ASP A 32 10.08 -15.58 26.32
C ASP A 32 10.39 -16.77 25.39
N GLN A 33 9.37 -17.48 24.91
CA GLN A 33 9.54 -18.66 24.03
C GLN A 33 9.92 -18.27 22.60
N LEU A 34 9.58 -17.06 22.23
CA LEU A 34 9.80 -16.49 20.92
C LEU A 34 11.30 -16.11 20.77
N GLY A 35 11.93 -15.53 21.80
CA GLY A 35 13.36 -15.17 21.78
C GLY A 35 14.32 -16.35 21.58
N SER A 36 13.90 -17.56 21.96
CA SER A 36 14.68 -18.79 21.80
C SER A 36 14.53 -19.48 20.44
N LEU A 37 13.71 -18.93 19.54
CA LEU A 37 13.60 -19.48 18.19
C LEU A 37 14.95 -19.42 17.46
N PRO A 38 15.34 -20.51 16.76
CA PRO A 38 16.44 -20.49 15.81
C PRO A 38 16.29 -19.34 14.82
N THR A 39 17.41 -18.70 14.49
CA THR A 39 17.43 -17.53 13.60
C THR A 39 16.73 -17.80 12.27
N GLU A 40 16.82 -19.02 11.75
CA GLU A 40 16.21 -19.41 10.49
C GLU A 40 14.69 -19.47 10.56
N LEU A 41 14.13 -20.03 11.64
CA LEU A 41 12.68 -20.06 11.84
C LEU A 41 12.14 -18.65 12.06
N PHE A 42 12.90 -17.81 12.76
CA PHE A 42 12.56 -16.41 12.96
C PHE A 42 12.52 -15.63 11.62
N GLN A 43 13.57 -15.76 10.80
CA GLN A 43 13.63 -15.12 9.48
C GLN A 43 12.50 -15.59 8.56
N ARG A 44 12.16 -16.88 8.61
CA ARG A 44 11.03 -17.41 7.84
C ARG A 44 9.70 -16.81 8.26
N VAL A 45 9.41 -16.75 9.57
CA VAL A 45 8.18 -16.14 10.08
C VAL A 45 8.12 -14.66 9.71
N LEU A 46 9.22 -13.93 9.86
CA LEU A 46 9.29 -12.53 9.44
C LEU A 46 9.05 -12.35 7.94
N GLY A 47 9.63 -13.22 7.12
CA GLY A 47 9.46 -13.21 5.68
C GLY A 47 8.00 -13.48 5.26
N GLU A 48 7.37 -14.50 5.83
CA GLU A 48 5.95 -14.81 5.60
C GLU A 48 5.03 -13.65 6.04
N VAL A 49 5.38 -12.97 7.14
CA VAL A 49 4.64 -11.81 7.64
C VAL A 49 4.85 -10.56 6.77
N ALA A 50 6.06 -10.36 6.25
CA ALA A 50 6.45 -9.19 5.47
C ALA A 50 6.02 -9.26 4.00
N LEU A 51 5.86 -10.46 3.45
CA LEU A 51 5.45 -10.71 2.06
C LEU A 51 3.95 -10.96 1.91
N ALA A 52 3.13 -10.45 2.85
CA ALA A 52 1.68 -10.45 2.66
C ALA A 52 1.30 -9.65 1.39
N GLU A 53 0.14 -9.98 0.80
CA GLU A 53 -0.36 -9.29 -0.40
C GLU A 53 -0.58 -7.79 -0.18
N ASP A 54 -0.88 -7.38 1.06
CA ASP A 54 -1.07 -5.98 1.45
C ASP A 54 0.17 -5.43 2.18
N ASP A 55 0.88 -4.53 1.50
CA ASP A 55 2.03 -3.78 1.99
C ASP A 55 1.79 -3.14 3.39
N ARG A 56 0.57 -2.68 3.69
CA ARG A 56 0.25 -2.07 5.01
C ARG A 56 0.12 -3.10 6.10
N GLN A 57 -0.50 -4.23 5.76
CA GLN A 57 -0.63 -5.34 6.69
C GLN A 57 0.76 -5.88 7.02
N SER A 58 1.67 -5.93 6.05
CA SER A 58 3.07 -6.26 6.27
C SER A 58 3.75 -5.31 7.25
N VAL A 59 3.63 -3.99 7.07
CA VAL A 59 4.22 -2.99 7.99
C VAL A 59 3.66 -3.12 9.41
N ARG A 60 2.33 -3.22 9.55
CA ARG A 60 1.68 -3.37 10.87
C ARG A 60 2.12 -4.65 11.56
N SER A 61 2.20 -5.73 10.82
CA SER A 61 2.59 -7.02 11.39
C SER A 61 4.06 -7.03 11.80
N LEU A 62 4.95 -6.42 10.99
CA LEU A 62 6.36 -6.23 11.36
C LEU A 62 6.52 -5.34 12.60
N ALA A 63 5.78 -4.24 12.69
CA ALA A 63 5.77 -3.37 13.86
C ALA A 63 5.26 -4.11 15.12
N ALA A 64 4.22 -4.93 14.98
CA ALA A 64 3.72 -5.76 16.07
C ALA A 64 4.78 -6.76 16.55
N VAL A 65 5.52 -7.39 15.63
CA VAL A 65 6.63 -8.30 15.98
C VAL A 65 7.75 -7.56 16.72
N GLU A 66 8.08 -6.34 16.31
CA GLU A 66 9.09 -5.49 16.96
C GLU A 66 8.71 -5.15 18.43
N MET A 67 7.43 -5.03 18.73
CA MET A 67 6.92 -4.75 20.07
C MET A 67 6.94 -5.97 21.02
N LEU A 68 7.12 -7.19 20.51
CA LEU A 68 7.02 -8.41 21.34
C LEU A 68 8.21 -8.62 22.28
N SER A 69 9.44 -8.23 21.89
CA SER A 69 10.66 -8.43 22.71
C SER A 69 11.86 -7.58 22.26
N GLN A 70 12.66 -7.08 23.21
CA GLN A 70 13.95 -6.42 22.92
C GLN A 70 14.96 -7.35 22.24
N ALA A 71 14.94 -8.64 22.57
CA ALA A 71 15.81 -9.62 21.91
C ALA A 71 15.50 -9.75 20.42
N TYR A 72 14.24 -9.47 20.03
CA TYR A 72 13.86 -9.43 18.61
C TYR A 72 14.27 -8.16 17.92
N GLN A 73 14.14 -7.02 18.59
CA GLN A 73 14.64 -5.75 18.03
C GLN A 73 16.12 -5.90 17.66
N ALA A 74 16.92 -6.52 18.54
CA ALA A 74 18.33 -6.81 18.27
C ALA A 74 18.56 -7.73 17.05
N LYS A 75 17.72 -8.77 16.85
CA LYS A 75 17.81 -9.68 15.70
C LYS A 75 17.26 -9.07 14.40
N LEU A 76 16.29 -8.16 14.51
CA LEU A 76 15.64 -7.49 13.38
C LEU A 76 16.56 -6.39 12.84
N LEU A 77 17.30 -5.69 13.70
CA LEU A 77 18.29 -4.69 13.32
C LEU A 77 19.28 -5.24 12.28
N GLY A 78 19.34 -4.59 11.12
CA GLY A 78 20.20 -4.95 9.99
C GLY A 78 19.66 -6.06 9.06
N SER A 79 18.58 -6.75 9.46
CA SER A 79 17.95 -7.79 8.64
C SER A 79 17.27 -7.20 7.38
N PRO A 80 17.09 -8.00 6.31
CA PRO A 80 16.32 -7.58 5.12
C PRO A 80 14.89 -7.14 5.46
N ALA A 81 14.23 -7.81 6.43
CA ALA A 81 12.88 -7.46 6.86
C ALA A 81 12.81 -6.05 7.49
N GLN A 82 13.83 -5.67 8.28
CA GLN A 82 13.92 -4.32 8.82
C GLN A 82 14.13 -3.28 7.74
N ARG A 83 14.99 -3.55 6.75
CA ARG A 83 15.20 -2.63 5.62
C ARG A 83 13.90 -2.43 4.85
N TYR A 84 13.18 -3.51 4.55
CA TYR A 84 11.88 -3.44 3.90
C TYR A 84 10.89 -2.60 4.73
N ARG A 85 10.79 -2.83 6.05
CA ARG A 85 9.93 -2.03 6.95
C ARG A 85 10.27 -0.54 6.92
N VAL A 86 11.56 -0.21 7.00
CA VAL A 86 12.05 1.18 6.99
C VAL A 86 11.71 1.83 5.65
N SER A 87 12.07 1.22 4.53
CA SER A 87 11.75 1.74 3.19
C SER A 87 10.24 1.94 3.01
N MET A 88 9.43 1.01 3.50
CA MET A 88 7.97 1.10 3.46
C MET A 88 7.42 2.26 4.29
N THR A 89 8.00 2.49 5.48
CA THR A 89 7.62 3.60 6.35
C THR A 89 8.00 4.93 5.69
N GLU A 90 9.20 5.04 5.11
CA GLU A 90 9.64 6.24 4.41
C GLU A 90 8.76 6.55 3.18
N ALA A 91 8.39 5.53 2.40
CA ALA A 91 7.47 5.71 1.27
C ALA A 91 6.06 6.15 1.73
N HIS A 92 5.60 5.66 2.89
CA HIS A 92 4.34 6.08 3.49
C HIS A 92 4.37 7.55 3.92
N GLU A 93 5.42 7.97 4.62
CA GLU A 93 5.59 9.37 5.04
C GLU A 93 5.71 10.31 3.84
N ALA A 94 6.44 9.93 2.79
CA ALA A 94 6.52 10.71 1.56
C ALA A 94 5.14 10.86 0.87
N ALA A 95 4.35 9.78 0.79
CA ALA A 95 2.99 9.86 0.25
C ALA A 95 2.06 10.74 1.12
N LYS A 96 2.21 10.68 2.45
CA LYS A 96 1.49 11.54 3.40
C LYS A 96 1.85 13.00 3.24
N GLU A 97 3.13 13.32 3.04
CA GLU A 97 3.59 14.67 2.78
C GLU A 97 2.94 15.24 1.53
N ILE A 98 2.97 14.51 0.41
CA ILE A 98 2.31 14.93 -0.85
C ILE A 98 0.80 15.07 -0.66
N TYR A 99 0.16 14.13 0.03
CA TYR A 99 -1.28 14.21 0.32
C TYR A 99 -1.61 15.46 1.16
N GLY A 100 -0.76 15.84 2.11
CA GLY A 100 -0.91 17.07 2.89
C GLY A 100 -0.81 18.36 2.07
N LEU A 101 -0.26 18.31 0.85
CA LEU A 101 -0.24 19.44 -0.08
C LEU A 101 -1.55 19.62 -0.86
N LEU A 102 -2.47 18.65 -0.79
CA LEU A 102 -3.75 18.75 -1.48
C LEU A 102 -4.62 19.86 -0.88
N PRO A 103 -5.40 20.57 -1.71
CA PRO A 103 -6.45 21.44 -1.22
C PRO A 103 -7.44 20.63 -0.36
N GLY A 104 -7.52 20.95 0.93
CA GLY A 104 -8.36 20.22 1.89
C GLY A 104 -7.82 18.87 2.37
N GLY A 105 -6.58 18.50 2.02
CA GLY A 105 -5.95 17.22 2.39
C GLY A 105 -5.28 17.17 3.77
N GLY A 106 -5.11 18.31 4.46
CA GLY A 106 -4.40 18.38 5.75
C GLY A 106 -5.31 18.61 6.97
N GLU A 107 -4.88 18.12 8.14
CA GLU A 107 -5.43 18.52 9.45
C GLU A 107 -5.08 19.97 9.81
N SER A 108 -4.01 20.52 9.22
CA SER A 108 -3.62 21.91 9.38
C SER A 108 -4.42 22.79 8.41
N GLY A 109 -5.46 23.44 8.90
CA GLY A 109 -6.25 24.45 8.18
C GLY A 109 -5.48 25.73 7.84
N GLU A 110 -4.19 25.65 7.54
CA GLU A 110 -3.40 26.78 7.03
C GLU A 110 -3.57 26.88 5.52
N ALA A 111 -4.32 27.91 5.13
CA ALA A 111 -4.47 28.50 3.81
C ALA A 111 -4.47 27.50 2.65
N ALA A 112 -5.68 27.06 2.28
CA ALA A 112 -5.95 26.57 0.95
C ALA A 112 -5.32 27.53 -0.07
N ALA A 113 -4.20 27.13 -0.67
CA ALA A 113 -3.90 27.59 -2.02
C ALA A 113 -5.18 27.33 -2.80
N THR A 114 -5.77 28.39 -3.36
CA THR A 114 -6.88 28.22 -4.30
C THR A 114 -6.41 27.24 -5.35
N MET A 115 -7.28 26.29 -5.74
CA MET A 115 -6.96 25.28 -6.78
C MET A 115 -6.41 25.90 -8.08
N ASP A 116 -6.58 27.20 -8.26
CA ASP A 116 -6.23 27.98 -9.44
C ASP A 116 -4.75 27.96 -9.84
N ASP A 117 -3.80 27.68 -8.94
CA ASP A 117 -2.36 27.79 -9.28
C ASP A 117 -1.69 26.48 -9.70
N VAL A 118 -2.28 25.32 -9.40
CA VAL A 118 -1.66 24.02 -9.70
C VAL A 118 -2.67 23.06 -10.34
N PRO A 119 -2.40 22.53 -11.54
CA PRO A 119 -3.31 21.61 -12.22
C PRO A 119 -3.49 20.32 -11.40
N ALA A 120 -4.72 19.80 -11.32
CA ALA A 120 -5.05 18.57 -10.62
C ALA A 120 -4.18 17.38 -11.07
N THR A 121 -3.84 17.34 -12.35
CA THR A 121 -2.95 16.35 -12.97
C THR A 121 -1.57 16.34 -12.32
N ALA A 122 -1.05 17.47 -11.83
CA ALA A 122 0.23 17.52 -11.12
C ALA A 122 0.15 16.80 -9.78
N TYR A 123 -0.96 16.95 -9.04
CA TYR A 123 -1.20 16.21 -7.81
C TYR A 123 -1.38 14.71 -8.08
N VAL A 124 -2.13 14.35 -9.13
CA VAL A 124 -2.29 12.95 -9.55
C VAL A 124 -0.98 12.31 -9.92
N ARG A 125 -0.13 13.02 -10.66
CA ARG A 125 1.22 12.57 -10.94
C ARG A 125 1.98 12.35 -9.64
N ALA A 126 2.13 13.38 -8.81
CA ALA A 126 2.95 13.30 -7.61
C ALA A 126 2.49 12.20 -6.64
N LEU A 127 1.17 12.07 -6.41
CA LEU A 127 0.60 11.20 -5.38
C LEU A 127 0.14 9.83 -5.89
N GLY A 128 -0.17 9.71 -7.19
CA GLY A 128 -0.68 8.49 -7.82
C GLY A 128 0.10 7.24 -7.46
N PRO A 129 1.44 7.22 -7.61
CA PRO A 129 2.27 6.09 -7.21
C PRO A 129 2.12 5.74 -5.71
N GLY A 130 1.85 6.73 -4.85
CA GLY A 130 1.75 6.59 -3.40
C GLY A 130 0.38 6.15 -2.90
N LEU A 131 -0.62 5.91 -3.77
CA LEU A 131 -1.99 5.63 -3.34
C LEU A 131 -2.13 4.38 -2.48
N ARG A 132 -1.37 3.32 -2.75
CA ARG A 132 -1.29 2.13 -1.88
C ARG A 132 -0.85 2.45 -0.45
N TYR A 133 -0.14 3.56 -0.23
CA TYR A 133 0.29 3.97 1.09
C TYR A 133 -0.73 4.85 1.81
N LEU A 134 -1.77 5.37 1.15
CA LEU A 134 -2.81 6.23 1.76
C LEU A 134 -4.01 5.46 2.31
N SER A 135 -4.54 5.85 3.48
CA SER A 135 -5.69 5.18 4.11
C SER A 135 -6.90 5.13 3.18
N SER A 136 -7.84 4.21 3.40
CA SER A 136 -9.02 4.13 2.53
C SER A 136 -9.80 5.45 2.49
N GLY A 137 -9.81 6.22 3.58
CA GLY A 137 -10.41 7.55 3.64
C GLY A 137 -9.63 8.59 2.82
N GLU A 138 -8.31 8.62 2.95
CA GLU A 138 -7.45 9.53 2.16
C GLU A 138 -7.50 9.24 0.67
N GLN A 139 -7.49 7.97 0.28
CA GLN A 139 -7.74 7.58 -1.11
C GLN A 139 -9.12 8.05 -1.60
N ALA A 140 -10.16 8.01 -0.75
CA ALA A 140 -11.49 8.44 -1.12
C ALA A 140 -11.54 9.96 -1.31
N ASN A 141 -10.90 10.72 -0.42
CA ASN A 141 -10.78 12.17 -0.52
C ASN A 141 -9.98 12.57 -1.77
N PHE A 142 -8.92 11.83 -2.11
CA PHE A 142 -8.14 12.12 -3.30
C PHE A 142 -8.91 11.82 -4.60
N VAL A 143 -9.66 10.72 -4.64
CA VAL A 143 -10.57 10.44 -5.76
C VAL A 143 -11.62 11.55 -5.86
N GLU A 144 -12.18 12.00 -4.74
CA GLU A 144 -13.14 13.11 -4.70
C GLU A 144 -12.53 14.39 -5.26
N PHE A 145 -11.31 14.73 -4.87
CA PHE A 145 -10.56 15.88 -5.39
C PHE A 145 -10.50 15.87 -6.92
N VAL A 146 -10.16 14.73 -7.54
CA VAL A 146 -10.12 14.60 -9.01
C VAL A 146 -11.52 14.71 -9.63
N LEU A 147 -12.54 14.13 -9.00
CA LEU A 147 -13.92 14.18 -9.49
C LEU A 147 -14.54 15.58 -9.40
N GLN A 148 -14.06 16.43 -8.49
CA GLN A 148 -14.54 17.79 -8.29
C GLN A 148 -13.88 18.83 -9.21
N VAL A 149 -12.88 18.45 -10.02
CA VAL A 149 -12.24 19.37 -10.99
C VAL A 149 -13.27 19.89 -11.99
N GLU A 150 -13.49 21.20 -12.02
CA GLU A 150 -14.53 21.80 -12.87
C GLU A 150 -14.13 21.84 -14.36
N ASP A 151 -12.87 22.13 -14.67
CA ASP A 151 -12.37 22.15 -16.04
C ASP A 151 -12.34 20.73 -16.63
N GLY A 152 -13.15 20.51 -17.68
CA GLY A 152 -13.32 19.18 -18.27
C GLY A 152 -12.04 18.62 -18.90
N SER A 153 -11.18 19.50 -19.43
CA SER A 153 -9.89 19.07 -19.98
C SER A 153 -8.98 18.58 -18.86
N GLU A 154 -8.75 19.41 -17.85
CA GLU A 154 -7.92 19.09 -16.68
C GLU A 154 -8.44 17.86 -15.94
N LYS A 155 -9.77 17.73 -15.77
CA LYS A 155 -10.39 16.54 -15.20
C LYS A 155 -10.06 15.29 -16.01
N ALA A 156 -10.15 15.35 -17.35
CA ALA A 156 -9.85 14.20 -18.19
C ALA A 156 -8.37 13.79 -18.11
N TYR A 157 -7.44 14.76 -18.04
CA TYR A 157 -6.02 14.48 -17.81
C TYR A 157 -5.79 13.85 -16.43
N ALA A 158 -6.38 14.40 -15.38
CA ALA A 158 -6.26 13.88 -14.03
C ALA A 158 -6.86 12.47 -13.89
N LEU A 159 -7.99 12.18 -14.54
CA LEU A 159 -8.58 10.84 -14.59
C LEU A 159 -7.68 9.83 -15.33
N ASP A 160 -7.14 10.21 -16.48
CA ASP A 160 -6.23 9.37 -17.26
C ASP A 160 -4.97 8.99 -16.47
N GLU A 161 -4.36 9.95 -15.78
CA GLU A 161 -3.21 9.70 -14.91
C GLU A 161 -3.61 8.87 -13.68
N LEU A 162 -4.75 9.13 -13.05
CA LEU A 162 -5.18 8.41 -11.85
C LEU A 162 -5.52 6.95 -12.18
N ALA A 163 -6.05 6.70 -13.36
CA ALA A 163 -6.40 5.36 -13.82
C ALA A 163 -5.19 4.42 -13.92
N LEU A 164 -3.97 4.94 -14.09
CA LEU A 164 -2.72 4.16 -14.02
C LEU A 164 -2.52 3.46 -12.68
N HIS A 165 -3.09 4.03 -11.62
CA HIS A 165 -2.96 3.57 -10.24
C HIS A 165 -4.25 2.94 -9.72
N SER A 166 -5.16 2.54 -10.63
CA SER A 166 -6.48 2.00 -10.26
C SER A 166 -6.43 0.65 -9.53
N GLY A 167 -5.32 -0.09 -9.64
CA GLY A 167 -5.06 -1.30 -8.85
C GLY A 167 -5.02 -1.06 -7.35
N ASP A 168 -4.61 0.14 -6.91
CA ASP A 168 -4.50 0.51 -5.49
C ASP A 168 -5.83 1.01 -4.89
N LEU A 169 -6.84 1.20 -5.74
CA LEU A 169 -8.17 1.65 -5.34
C LEU A 169 -9.06 0.46 -5.02
N ASN A 170 -10.16 0.69 -4.31
CA ASN A 170 -11.21 -0.32 -4.17
C ASN A 170 -12.24 -0.19 -5.30
N GLU A 171 -13.13 -1.18 -5.41
CA GLU A 171 -14.11 -1.24 -6.49
C GLU A 171 -14.97 0.03 -6.57
N ASN A 172 -15.54 0.49 -5.45
CA ASN A 172 -16.38 1.69 -5.42
C ASN A 172 -15.65 2.91 -6.02
N LYS A 173 -14.40 3.17 -5.61
CA LYS A 173 -13.59 4.27 -6.15
C LYS A 173 -13.37 4.11 -7.66
N ARG A 174 -13.02 2.90 -8.12
CA ARG A 174 -12.86 2.62 -9.56
C ARG A 174 -14.14 2.84 -10.34
N SER A 175 -15.28 2.40 -9.82
CA SER A 175 -16.59 2.63 -10.45
C SER A 175 -16.88 4.12 -10.60
N ARG A 176 -16.62 4.93 -9.58
CA ARG A 176 -16.82 6.39 -9.67
C ARG A 176 -15.91 7.06 -10.72
N LEU A 177 -14.65 6.63 -10.81
CA LEU A 177 -13.74 7.10 -11.86
C LEU A 177 -14.22 6.69 -13.25
N LEU A 178 -14.71 5.45 -13.39
CA LEU A 178 -15.28 4.93 -14.63
C LEU A 178 -16.48 5.79 -15.07
N GLU A 179 -17.45 6.04 -14.20
CA GLU A 179 -18.62 6.85 -14.54
C GLU A 179 -18.24 8.26 -15.02
N SER A 180 -17.29 8.91 -14.33
CA SER A 180 -16.81 10.23 -14.72
C SER A 180 -16.12 10.21 -16.09
N ALA A 181 -15.29 9.20 -16.36
CA ALA A 181 -14.65 9.04 -17.66
C ALA A 181 -15.67 8.75 -18.78
N ILE A 182 -16.71 7.95 -18.50
CA ILE A 182 -17.80 7.67 -19.46
C ILE A 182 -18.56 8.96 -19.81
N SER A 183 -18.93 9.77 -18.82
CA SER A 183 -19.61 11.06 -19.06
C SER A 183 -18.74 11.96 -19.94
N LEU A 184 -17.44 12.13 -19.62
CA LEU A 184 -16.54 12.95 -20.45
C LEU A 184 -16.39 12.41 -21.87
N LEU A 185 -16.34 11.08 -22.05
CA LEU A 185 -16.25 10.45 -23.35
C LEU A 185 -17.49 10.75 -24.23
N GLN A 186 -18.68 10.76 -23.62
CA GLN A 186 -19.96 11.01 -24.28
C GLN A 186 -20.21 12.49 -24.56
N ASP A 187 -19.84 13.36 -23.63
CA ASP A 187 -20.21 14.78 -23.64
C ASP A 187 -19.21 15.68 -24.38
N THR A 188 -18.06 15.14 -24.80
CA THR A 188 -16.94 15.94 -25.36
C THR A 188 -16.35 15.37 -26.65
N THR A 189 -15.49 16.15 -27.31
CA THR A 189 -14.75 15.75 -28.52
C THR A 189 -13.25 16.05 -28.38
N GLY A 190 -12.46 15.59 -29.34
CA GLY A 190 -11.03 15.91 -29.40
C GLY A 190 -10.22 15.30 -28.25
N MET A 191 -9.34 16.11 -27.66
CA MET A 191 -8.38 15.66 -26.64
C MET A 191 -9.03 15.20 -25.33
N VAL A 192 -10.13 15.83 -24.91
CA VAL A 192 -10.85 15.45 -23.69
C VAL A 192 -11.41 14.05 -23.82
N ARG A 193 -12.10 13.78 -24.93
CA ARG A 193 -12.61 12.45 -25.29
C ARG A 193 -11.49 11.42 -25.39
N LEU A 194 -10.35 11.77 -26.00
CA LEU A 194 -9.18 10.90 -26.07
C LEU A 194 -8.67 10.49 -24.68
N ARG A 195 -8.53 11.45 -23.76
CA ARG A 195 -8.08 11.20 -22.39
C ARG A 195 -9.08 10.37 -21.59
N ALA A 196 -10.38 10.64 -21.75
CA ALA A 196 -11.43 9.84 -21.15
C ALA A 196 -11.40 8.37 -21.63
N GLY A 197 -11.21 8.14 -22.94
CA GLY A 197 -11.03 6.80 -23.51
C GLY A 197 -9.81 6.06 -22.93
N LYS A 198 -8.67 6.76 -22.79
CA LYS A 198 -7.47 6.22 -22.14
C LYS A 198 -7.71 5.85 -20.67
N ALA A 199 -8.41 6.71 -19.92
CA ALA A 199 -8.77 6.43 -18.54
C ALA A 199 -9.62 5.15 -18.43
N ILE A 200 -10.62 4.97 -19.30
CA ILE A 200 -11.45 3.75 -19.36
C ILE A 200 -10.59 2.52 -19.68
N ALA A 201 -9.71 2.61 -20.68
CA ALA A 201 -8.80 1.53 -21.05
C ALA A 201 -7.90 1.10 -19.88
N ARG A 202 -7.33 2.06 -19.15
CA ARG A 202 -6.48 1.82 -17.98
C ARG A 202 -7.25 1.22 -16.80
N LEU A 203 -8.50 1.62 -16.61
CA LEU A 203 -9.38 1.03 -15.60
C LEU A 203 -9.76 -0.42 -15.91
N HIS A 204 -9.85 -0.78 -17.20
CA HIS A 204 -10.44 -2.03 -17.68
C HIS A 204 -9.94 -3.30 -16.98
N GLY A 205 -8.63 -3.39 -16.71
CA GLY A 205 -8.01 -4.54 -16.03
C GLY A 205 -8.48 -4.75 -14.59
N HIS A 206 -9.03 -3.70 -13.95
CA HIS A 206 -9.41 -3.68 -12.54
C HIS A 206 -10.93 -3.55 -12.33
N LEU A 207 -11.73 -3.50 -13.40
CA LEU A 207 -13.18 -3.37 -13.30
C LEU A 207 -13.84 -4.68 -12.85
N SER A 208 -14.92 -4.54 -12.07
CA SER A 208 -15.87 -5.63 -11.80
C SER A 208 -16.64 -6.03 -13.07
N PRO A 209 -17.32 -7.18 -13.09
CA PRO A 209 -18.14 -7.61 -14.22
C PRO A 209 -19.14 -6.53 -14.68
N GLU A 210 -19.76 -5.81 -13.75
CA GLU A 210 -20.68 -4.72 -14.01
C GLU A 210 -19.98 -3.55 -14.71
N GLY A 211 -18.78 -3.17 -14.25
CA GLY A 211 -17.98 -2.14 -14.91
C GLY A 211 -17.57 -2.54 -16.32
N LYS A 212 -17.18 -3.81 -16.52
CA LYS A 212 -16.86 -4.35 -17.86
C LYS A 212 -18.06 -4.36 -18.78
N ALA A 213 -19.26 -4.67 -18.27
CA ALA A 213 -20.50 -4.60 -19.05
C ALA A 213 -20.78 -3.17 -19.54
N ARG A 214 -20.61 -2.15 -18.68
CA ARG A 214 -20.76 -0.75 -19.09
C ARG A 214 -19.79 -0.33 -20.19
N VAL A 215 -18.53 -0.76 -20.10
CA VAL A 215 -17.54 -0.52 -21.17
C VAL A 215 -17.95 -1.23 -22.46
N ALA A 216 -18.47 -2.46 -22.38
CA ALA A 216 -18.95 -3.19 -23.55
C ALA A 216 -20.16 -2.51 -24.22
N ASP A 217 -21.08 -1.93 -23.43
CA ASP A 217 -22.20 -1.15 -23.96
C ASP A 217 -21.68 0.06 -24.76
N ILE A 218 -20.72 0.82 -24.21
CA ILE A 218 -20.11 1.96 -24.91
C ILE A 218 -19.47 1.53 -26.22
N ARG A 219 -18.71 0.42 -26.22
CA ARG A 219 -18.10 -0.10 -27.45
C ARG A 219 -19.13 -0.48 -28.51
N THR A 220 -20.30 -0.95 -28.07
CA THR A 220 -21.40 -1.34 -28.96
C THR A 220 -22.08 -0.13 -29.60
N TYR A 221 -22.31 0.93 -28.82
CA TYR A 221 -23.04 2.11 -29.28
C TYR A 221 -22.16 3.19 -29.94
N ASP A 222 -20.85 3.18 -29.69
CA ASP A 222 -19.90 4.16 -30.20
C ASP A 222 -18.62 3.49 -30.75
N PRO A 223 -18.60 3.13 -32.05
CA PRO A 223 -17.46 2.45 -32.67
C PRO A 223 -16.15 3.26 -32.61
N ASN A 224 -16.23 4.60 -32.63
CA ASN A 224 -15.05 5.46 -32.52
C ASN A 224 -14.46 5.40 -31.11
N ALA A 225 -15.31 5.36 -30.08
CA ALA A 225 -14.85 5.10 -28.72
C ALA A 225 -14.29 3.69 -28.56
N ALA A 226 -14.89 2.69 -29.22
CA ALA A 226 -14.41 1.32 -29.20
C ALA A 226 -12.97 1.21 -29.72
N GLU A 227 -12.71 1.73 -30.93
CA GLU A 227 -11.37 1.73 -31.53
C GLU A 227 -10.33 2.39 -30.64
N MET A 228 -10.69 3.51 -30.00
CA MET A 228 -9.82 4.24 -29.09
C MET A 228 -9.50 3.45 -27.81
N ILE A 229 -10.53 2.88 -27.17
CA ILE A 229 -10.37 2.11 -25.93
C ILE A 229 -9.57 0.84 -26.21
N ASP A 230 -9.91 0.11 -27.27
CA ASP A 230 -9.26 -1.15 -27.64
C ASP A 230 -7.81 -0.92 -28.07
N GLY A 231 -7.55 0.12 -28.87
CA GLY A 231 -6.19 0.50 -29.26
C GLY A 231 -5.30 0.86 -28.07
N GLU A 232 -5.83 1.52 -27.04
CA GLU A 232 -5.07 1.79 -25.81
C GLU A 232 -4.88 0.52 -24.95
N ILE A 233 -5.89 -0.35 -24.85
CA ILE A 233 -5.73 -1.65 -24.16
C ILE A 233 -4.64 -2.48 -24.81
N ASP A 234 -4.67 -2.62 -26.14
CA ASP A 234 -3.64 -3.34 -26.90
C ASP A 234 -2.25 -2.72 -26.73
N ALA A 235 -2.17 -1.39 -26.58
CA ALA A 235 -0.91 -0.69 -26.31
C ALA A 235 -0.39 -1.01 -24.89
N LEU A 236 -1.26 -0.99 -23.88
CA LEU A 236 -0.92 -1.33 -22.50
C LEU A 236 -0.49 -2.79 -22.35
N GLU A 237 -1.16 -3.72 -23.04
CA GLU A 237 -0.79 -5.13 -23.04
C GLU A 237 0.58 -5.37 -23.68
N ARG A 238 0.91 -4.64 -24.76
CA ARG A 238 2.22 -4.74 -25.43
C ARG A 238 3.36 -4.12 -24.64
N MET A 239 3.12 -2.99 -23.97
CA MET A 239 4.15 -2.29 -23.19
C MET A 239 4.36 -2.88 -21.79
N GLY A 240 3.40 -3.67 -21.29
CA GLY A 240 3.31 -4.02 -19.88
C GLY A 240 2.81 -2.83 -19.05
N SER A 241 2.71 -3.01 -17.72
CA SER A 241 2.31 -1.91 -16.84
C SER A 241 3.21 -0.69 -17.07
N PRO A 242 2.67 0.45 -17.53
CA PRO A 242 3.48 1.62 -17.85
C PRO A 242 4.13 2.13 -16.58
N THR A 243 5.45 1.97 -16.47
CA THR A 243 6.22 2.67 -15.46
C THR A 243 6.25 4.14 -15.86
N VAL A 244 5.54 4.99 -15.13
CA VAL A 244 5.64 6.45 -15.32
C VAL A 244 7.05 6.87 -14.89
N ALA A 245 7.95 6.97 -15.86
CA ALA A 245 9.30 7.44 -15.60
C ALA A 245 9.25 8.93 -15.28
N TYR A 246 9.44 9.27 -14.00
CA TYR A 246 9.75 10.63 -13.61
C TYR A 246 11.13 10.98 -14.17
N SER A 247 11.14 11.80 -15.22
CA SER A 247 12.39 12.42 -15.65
C SER A 247 12.82 13.35 -14.52
N SER A 248 13.84 12.93 -13.77
CA SER A 248 14.51 13.73 -12.75
C SER A 248 15.26 14.89 -13.44
N ARG A 249 14.53 15.86 -13.99
CA ARG A 249 15.14 17.14 -14.31
C ARG A 249 15.49 17.77 -12.98
N GLN A 250 16.78 17.81 -12.66
CA GLN A 250 17.30 18.65 -11.59
C GLN A 250 16.89 20.09 -11.91
N ALA A 251 15.81 20.55 -11.30
CA ALA A 251 15.46 21.95 -11.33
C ALA A 251 16.60 22.70 -10.63
N SER A 252 17.48 23.35 -11.38
CA SER A 252 18.50 24.21 -10.81
C SER A 252 17.79 25.40 -10.18
N TYR A 253 17.72 25.39 -8.85
CA TYR A 253 16.98 26.39 -8.08
C TYR A 253 17.86 27.60 -7.78
N ASP A 254 17.47 28.78 -8.27
CA ASP A 254 18.21 30.04 -8.15
C ASP A 254 17.92 30.78 -6.81
N GLY A 255 17.88 30.05 -5.70
CA GLY A 255 17.79 30.60 -4.34
C GLY A 255 16.42 31.15 -3.87
N GLY A 256 15.37 31.11 -4.69
CA GLY A 256 14.00 31.44 -4.30
C GLY A 256 13.29 30.32 -3.51
N GLN A 257 12.23 30.66 -2.77
CA GLN A 257 11.33 29.66 -2.16
C GLN A 257 10.67 28.82 -3.26
N PRO A 258 10.60 27.48 -3.13
CA PRO A 258 10.07 26.63 -4.17
C PRO A 258 8.56 26.82 -4.37
N THR A 259 8.11 26.84 -5.62
CA THR A 259 6.69 26.90 -5.95
C THR A 259 5.99 25.61 -5.51
N LEU A 260 4.66 25.62 -5.36
CA LEU A 260 3.91 24.41 -5.02
C LEU A 260 4.09 23.31 -6.08
N MET A 261 4.13 23.69 -7.36
CA MET A 261 4.40 22.76 -8.46
C MET A 261 5.78 22.09 -8.33
N ASP A 262 6.80 22.86 -7.93
CA ASP A 262 8.13 22.32 -7.71
C ASP A 262 8.20 21.43 -6.48
N ARG A 263 7.50 21.81 -5.40
CA ARG A 263 7.37 20.95 -4.21
C ARG A 263 6.72 19.61 -4.55
N LEU A 264 5.63 19.61 -5.33
CA LEU A 264 4.98 18.38 -5.80
C LEU A 264 5.90 17.56 -6.70
N THR A 265 6.65 18.21 -7.59
CA THR A 265 7.58 17.52 -8.48
C THR A 265 8.71 16.87 -7.69
N ILE A 266 9.32 17.60 -6.75
CA ILE A 266 10.38 17.10 -5.87
C ILE A 266 9.86 15.95 -5.01
N ALA A 267 8.72 16.14 -4.36
CA ALA A 267 8.13 15.12 -3.48
C ALA A 267 7.71 13.87 -4.27
N GLY A 268 7.16 14.02 -5.48
CA GLY A 268 6.85 12.90 -6.38
C GLY A 268 8.11 12.11 -6.79
N CYS A 269 9.22 12.80 -7.08
CA CYS A 269 10.50 12.16 -7.37
C CYS A 269 11.05 11.41 -6.14
N ASP A 270 10.97 12.01 -4.95
CA ASP A 270 11.39 11.35 -3.71
C ASP A 270 10.55 10.11 -3.42
N LEU A 271 9.21 10.23 -3.51
CA LEU A 271 8.31 9.10 -3.36
C LEU A 271 8.66 7.96 -4.33
N GLN A 272 8.91 8.26 -5.61
CA GLN A 272 9.34 7.24 -6.58
C GLN A 272 10.65 6.57 -6.14
N ALA A 273 11.65 7.34 -5.71
CA ALA A 273 12.91 6.79 -5.22
C ALA A 273 12.71 5.90 -3.98
N LYS A 274 11.79 6.27 -3.07
CA LYS A 274 11.41 5.44 -1.92
C LYS A 274 10.70 4.15 -2.35
N GLN A 275 9.86 4.19 -3.38
CA GLN A 275 9.25 2.98 -3.93
C GLN A 275 10.26 2.03 -4.55
N ASP A 276 11.26 2.56 -5.25
CA ASP A 276 12.35 1.75 -5.80
C ASP A 276 13.15 1.10 -4.66
N GLN A 277 13.38 1.83 -3.55
CA GLN A 277 13.99 1.28 -2.33
C GLN A 277 13.12 0.18 -1.68
N VAL A 278 11.80 0.34 -1.64
CA VAL A 278 10.87 -0.70 -1.19
C VAL A 278 10.99 -1.95 -2.06
N ALA A 279 10.98 -1.79 -3.39
CA ALA A 279 11.09 -2.91 -4.33
C ALA A 279 12.43 -3.65 -4.19
N MET A 280 13.54 -2.92 -4.07
CA MET A 280 14.86 -3.51 -3.81
C MET A 280 14.91 -4.24 -2.47
N ALA A 281 14.36 -3.64 -1.40
CA ALA A 281 14.35 -4.24 -0.07
C ALA A 281 13.47 -5.50 -0.02
N ARG A 282 12.33 -5.49 -0.73
CA ARG A 282 11.45 -6.66 -0.88
C ARG A 282 12.16 -7.79 -1.60
N LYS A 283 12.81 -7.52 -2.74
CA LYS A 283 13.59 -8.52 -3.46
C LYS A 283 14.75 -9.07 -2.63
N SER A 284 15.42 -8.22 -1.85
CA SER A 284 16.47 -8.67 -0.91
C SER A 284 15.91 -9.59 0.18
N LEU A 285 14.68 -9.33 0.65
CA LEU A 285 14.00 -10.17 1.62
C LEU A 285 13.61 -11.53 1.02
N GLU A 286 13.04 -11.53 -0.19
CA GLU A 286 12.68 -12.75 -0.94
C GLU A 286 13.91 -13.65 -1.14
N ASN A 287 15.02 -13.09 -1.63
CA ASN A 287 16.28 -13.84 -1.80
C ASN A 287 16.80 -14.43 -0.48
N SER A 288 16.70 -13.67 0.63
CA SER A 288 17.12 -14.15 1.95
C SER A 288 16.27 -15.32 2.45
N MET A 289 14.98 -15.36 2.09
CA MET A 289 14.10 -16.48 2.42
C MET A 289 14.46 -17.72 1.62
N ASP A 290 14.76 -17.57 0.33
CA ASP A 290 15.15 -18.67 -0.54
C ASP A 290 16.45 -19.33 -0.08
N GLU A 291 17.46 -18.53 0.28
CA GLU A 291 18.71 -19.03 0.87
C GLU A 291 18.46 -19.82 2.17
N THR A 292 17.56 -19.31 3.02
CA THR A 292 17.21 -19.95 4.29
C THR A 292 16.52 -21.30 4.05
N ASN A 293 15.62 -21.36 3.07
CA ASN A 293 14.90 -22.58 2.68
C ASN A 293 15.86 -23.62 2.09
N GLN A 294 16.75 -23.22 1.18
CA GLN A 294 17.79 -24.11 0.62
C GLN A 294 18.71 -24.66 1.71
N GLY A 295 19.14 -23.82 2.67
CA GLY A 295 19.95 -24.26 3.80
C GLY A 295 19.20 -25.24 4.73
N ALA A 296 17.90 -25.04 4.93
CA ALA A 296 17.06 -25.96 5.69
C ALA A 296 16.92 -27.33 4.99
N GLU A 297 16.74 -27.34 3.68
CA GLU A 297 16.68 -28.57 2.87
C GLU A 297 18.01 -29.31 2.87
N ALA A 298 19.14 -28.61 2.67
CA ALA A 298 20.47 -29.20 2.73
C ALA A 298 20.73 -29.91 4.07
N ARG A 299 20.36 -29.28 5.20
CA ARG A 299 20.47 -29.90 6.53
C ARG A 299 19.54 -31.10 6.71
N ARG A 300 18.33 -31.05 6.15
CA ARG A 300 17.39 -32.18 6.18
C ARG A 300 17.94 -33.36 5.40
N ASN A 301 18.48 -33.12 4.21
CA ASN A 301 19.10 -34.14 3.36
C ASN A 301 20.32 -34.77 4.05
N LEU A 302 21.16 -33.95 4.70
CA LEU A 302 22.30 -34.46 5.48
C LEU A 302 21.85 -35.35 6.64
N ARG A 303 20.83 -34.93 7.42
CA ARG A 303 20.29 -35.75 8.52
C ARG A 303 19.69 -37.07 8.03
N ASN A 304 18.96 -37.05 6.92
CA ASN A 304 18.41 -38.25 6.32
C ASN A 304 19.52 -39.21 5.86
N SER A 305 20.57 -38.68 5.21
CA SER A 305 21.73 -39.49 4.80
C SER A 305 22.47 -40.11 5.99
N VAL A 306 22.68 -39.36 7.08
CA VAL A 306 23.29 -39.90 8.31
C VAL A 306 22.42 -41.01 8.91
N ARG A 307 21.10 -40.83 8.95
CA ARG A 307 20.16 -41.82 9.49
C ARG A 307 20.16 -43.11 8.66
N GLU A 308 20.15 -42.99 7.34
CA GLU A 308 20.25 -44.13 6.41
C GLU A 308 21.56 -44.91 6.57
N ARG A 309 22.69 -44.23 6.83
CA ARG A 309 23.98 -44.89 7.12
C ARG A 309 23.96 -45.62 8.47
N SER A 310 23.37 -45.01 9.50
CA SER A 310 23.29 -45.62 10.83
C SER A 310 22.37 -46.84 10.91
N GLY A 311 21.37 -46.96 10.02
CA GLY A 311 20.46 -48.10 9.98
C GLY A 311 20.98 -49.32 9.22
N ARG A 312 22.17 -49.25 8.61
CA ARG A 312 22.83 -50.36 7.89
C ARG A 312 23.96 -51.03 8.67
N ALA A 313 24.33 -50.49 9.83
CA ALA A 313 25.34 -51.04 10.73
C ALA A 313 24.67 -51.84 11.86
#